data_AF-A0A661PRD0-F1
#
_entry.id   AF-A0A661PRD0-F1
#
_cell.length_a   1.000
_cell.length_b   1.000
_cell.length_c   1.000
_cell.angle_alpha   90.00
_cell.angle_beta   90.00
_cell.angle_gamma   90.00
#
_symmetry.space_group_name_H-M   'P 1'
#
loop_
_entity.id
_entity.type
_entity.pdbx_description
1 polymer ?
#
loop_
_entity_poly.entity_id
_entity_poly.type
_entity_poly.pdbx_seq_one_letter_code
_entity_poly.pdbx_strand_id
1 'polypeptide(L)'
;MGLDFTKFDAPNMADWEIAALAEKENMKPITEIAAELGLEGEELIPMGKYVAKIDYMKVLDRLKDQPDGKYINVTAITPTPLGEGKTTTSMGLVQGLGLMGKKVVGAIRQPSGGPTFNVKGSAAGGGISQTIPLTPFSLGLTGDIDNIMNAHNLM
;
A
#
# COMPACT_ATOMS: atom_id res chain seq x y z
N MET A 1 -11.62 -15.24 4.99
CA MET A 1 -12.86 -14.45 5.00
C MET A 1 -12.72 -13.44 3.88
N GLY A 2 -13.32 -13.73 2.72
CA GLY A 2 -13.06 -12.99 1.47
C GLY A 2 -13.77 -11.66 1.46
N LEU A 3 -13.10 -10.62 0.96
CA LEU A 3 -13.74 -9.39 0.52
C LEU A 3 -14.92 -9.76 -0.41
N ASP A 4 -16.12 -9.30 -0.08
CA ASP A 4 -17.26 -9.44 -0.98
C ASP A 4 -17.12 -8.41 -2.11
N PHE A 5 -16.44 -8.83 -3.18
CA PHE A 5 -16.19 -7.99 -4.34
C PHE A 5 -17.48 -7.59 -5.08
N THR A 6 -18.61 -8.25 -4.80
CA THR A 6 -19.90 -7.94 -5.45
C THR A 6 -20.51 -6.63 -4.97
N LYS A 7 -19.99 -6.06 -3.88
CA LYS A 7 -20.45 -4.76 -3.34
C LYS A 7 -19.87 -3.55 -4.07
N PHE A 8 -18.84 -3.73 -4.90
CA PHE A 8 -18.20 -2.64 -5.61
C PHE A 8 -18.65 -2.65 -7.07
N ASP A 9 -19.38 -1.62 -7.49
CA ASP A 9 -19.68 -1.39 -8.91
C ASP A 9 -18.51 -0.65 -9.58
N ALA A 10 -17.38 -1.36 -9.68
CA ALA A 10 -16.09 -0.79 -10.08
C ALA A 10 -16.10 -0.01 -11.42
N PRO A 11 -16.87 -0.40 -12.46
CA PRO A 11 -16.95 0.37 -13.70
C PRO A 11 -17.68 1.71 -13.58
N ASN A 12 -18.59 1.85 -12.61
CA ASN A 12 -19.46 3.03 -12.49
C ASN A 12 -19.14 3.90 -11.26
N MET A 13 -18.33 3.39 -10.33
CA MET A 13 -17.89 4.12 -9.14
C MET A 13 -16.54 4.80 -9.38
N ALA A 14 -16.36 5.97 -8.78
CA ALA A 14 -15.04 6.59 -8.74
C ALA A 14 -14.11 5.84 -7.76
N ASP A 15 -12.81 5.82 -8.07
CA ASP A 15 -11.80 5.13 -7.25
C ASP A 15 -11.84 5.52 -5.76
N TRP A 16 -12.07 6.80 -5.48
CA TRP A 16 -12.14 7.31 -4.10
C TRP A 16 -13.39 6.82 -3.35
N GLU A 17 -14.51 6.58 -4.05
CA GLU A 17 -15.74 6.04 -3.45
C GLU A 17 -15.54 4.58 -3.04
N ILE A 18 -14.90 3.81 -3.91
CA ILE A 18 -14.52 2.42 -3.64
C ILE A 18 -13.58 2.37 -2.43
N ALA A 19 -12.56 3.23 -2.39
CA ALA A 19 -11.63 3.29 -1.28
C ALA A 19 -12.33 3.67 0.04
N ALA A 20 -13.20 4.67 0.04
CA ALA A 20 -13.94 5.09 1.24
C ALA A 20 -14.85 3.99 1.80
N LEU A 21 -15.53 3.24 0.92
CA LEU A 21 -16.33 2.07 1.33
C LEU A 21 -15.45 0.95 1.88
N ALA A 22 -14.34 0.65 1.21
CA ALA A 22 -13.40 -0.38 1.66
C ALA A 22 -12.76 -0.04 3.01
N GLU A 23 -12.40 1.22 3.24
CA GLU A 23 -11.88 1.73 4.51
C GLU A 23 -12.90 1.57 5.65
N LYS A 24 -14.18 1.82 5.37
CA LYS A 24 -15.26 1.73 6.36
C LYS A 24 -15.62 0.28 6.72
N GLU A 25 -15.70 -0.60 5.74
CA GLU A 25 -16.23 -1.96 5.95
C GLU A 25 -15.16 -3.03 6.21
N ASN A 26 -13.99 -2.92 5.58
CA ASN A 26 -13.09 -4.07 5.40
C ASN A 26 -11.66 -3.82 5.89
N MET A 27 -11.38 -2.64 6.45
CA MET A 27 -10.02 -2.28 6.84
C MET A 27 -9.65 -2.90 8.18
N LYS A 28 -8.68 -3.83 8.14
CA LYS A 28 -8.11 -4.41 9.34
C LYS A 28 -7.23 -3.39 10.07
N PRO A 29 -7.26 -3.35 11.41
CA PRO A 29 -6.26 -2.62 12.19
C PRO A 29 -4.84 -3.08 11.80
N ILE A 30 -3.89 -2.15 11.80
CA ILE A 30 -2.52 -2.46 11.37
C ILE A 30 -1.84 -3.50 12.27
N THR A 31 -2.27 -3.60 13.54
CA THR A 31 -1.81 -4.61 14.49
C THR A 31 -2.26 -6.03 14.11
N GLU A 32 -3.44 -6.18 13.52
CA GLU A 32 -3.92 -7.46 13.00
C GLU A 32 -3.08 -7.89 11.78
N ILE A 33 -2.84 -6.96 10.84
CA ILE A 33 -2.00 -7.20 9.68
C ILE A 33 -0.57 -7.57 10.11
N ALA A 34 -0.01 -6.87 11.10
CA ALA A 34 1.31 -7.16 11.65
C ALA A 34 1.42 -8.59 12.21
N ALA A 35 0.39 -9.04 12.94
CA ALA A 35 0.32 -10.39 13.45
C ALA A 35 0.23 -11.44 12.32
N GLU A 36 -0.57 -11.17 11.28
CA GLU A 36 -0.66 -12.03 10.08
C GLU A 36 0.67 -12.14 9.32
N LEU A 37 1.46 -11.07 9.33
CA LEU A 37 2.81 -11.04 8.75
C LEU A 37 3.88 -11.68 9.64
N GLY A 38 3.58 -11.96 10.91
CA GLY A 38 4.55 -12.49 11.87
C GLY A 38 5.57 -11.47 12.38
N LEU A 39 5.16 -10.20 12.46
CA LEU A 39 5.91 -9.18 13.20
C LEU A 39 5.79 -9.45 14.71
N GLU A 40 6.88 -9.24 15.43
CA GLU A 40 7.02 -9.58 16.86
C GLU A 40 7.32 -8.34 17.71
N GLY A 41 6.86 -8.37 18.96
CA GLY A 41 7.22 -7.39 19.99
C GLY A 41 7.08 -5.93 19.54
N GLU A 42 8.19 -5.20 19.61
CA GLU A 42 8.29 -3.77 19.26
C GLU A 42 8.77 -3.53 17.83
N GLU A 43 8.62 -4.50 16.92
CA GLU A 43 8.94 -4.32 15.50
C GLU A 43 7.94 -3.40 14.78
N LEU A 44 6.72 -3.30 15.31
CA LEU A 44 5.67 -2.41 14.80
C LEU A 44 5.65 -1.10 15.59
N ILE A 45 5.66 0.03 14.90
CA ILE A 45 5.54 1.37 15.46
C ILE A 45 4.22 1.98 14.94
N PRO A 46 3.10 1.84 15.66
CA PRO A 46 1.78 2.30 15.20
C PRO A 46 1.74 3.82 15.02
N MET A 47 1.15 4.26 13.91
CA MET A 47 0.86 5.66 13.59
C MET A 47 -0.64 5.80 13.37
N GLY A 48 -1.39 5.72 14.48
CA GLY A 48 -2.84 5.57 14.47
C GLY A 48 -3.26 4.11 14.30
N LYS A 49 -4.52 3.89 13.87
CA LYS A 49 -5.13 2.55 13.85
C LYS A 49 -4.73 1.69 12.65
N TYR A 50 -4.43 2.32 11.51
CA TYR A 50 -4.34 1.64 10.22
C TYR A 50 -3.00 1.82 9.49
N VAL A 51 -2.11 2.65 10.02
CA VAL A 51 -0.78 2.90 9.47
C VAL A 51 0.24 2.68 10.56
N ALA A 52 1.42 2.18 10.20
CA ALA A 52 2.53 1.97 11.11
C ALA A 52 3.85 2.09 10.35
N LYS A 53 4.92 2.36 11.09
CA LYS A 53 6.29 2.10 10.65
C LYS A 53 6.73 0.72 11.14
N ILE A 54 7.72 0.16 10.47
CA ILE A 54 8.38 -1.08 10.88
C ILE A 54 9.80 -0.73 11.30
N ASP A 55 10.22 -1.19 12.47
CA ASP A 55 11.63 -1.18 12.87
C ASP A 55 12.36 -2.27 12.07
N TYR A 56 12.76 -1.91 10.85
CA TYR A 56 13.35 -2.85 9.91
C TYR A 56 14.67 -3.44 10.42
N MET A 57 15.39 -2.74 11.30
CA MET A 57 16.65 -3.25 11.87
C MET A 57 16.39 -4.43 12.80
N LYS A 58 15.39 -4.32 13.69
CA LYS A 58 14.99 -5.43 14.57
C LYS A 58 14.50 -6.64 13.76
N VAL A 59 13.67 -6.39 12.74
CA VAL A 59 13.15 -7.45 11.86
C VAL A 59 14.28 -8.17 11.11
N LEU A 60 15.21 -7.42 10.50
CA LEU A 60 16.31 -8.01 9.75
C LEU A 60 17.30 -8.78 10.64
N ASP A 61 17.56 -8.32 11.86
CA ASP A 61 18.42 -9.06 12.79
C ASP A 61 17.78 -10.38 13.25
N ARG A 62 16.47 -10.37 13.56
CA ARG A 62 15.73 -11.59 13.91
C ARG A 62 15.66 -12.59 12.75
N LEU A 63 15.48 -12.10 11.53
CA LEU A 63 15.28 -12.93 10.33
C LEU A 63 16.56 -13.22 9.55
N LYS A 64 17.74 -12.85 10.05
CA LYS A 64 19.04 -12.97 9.33
C LYS A 64 19.36 -14.37 8.80
N ASP A 65 18.85 -15.42 9.47
CA ASP A 65 19.09 -16.83 9.13
C ASP A 65 17.95 -17.44 8.29
N GLN A 66 16.91 -16.66 7.97
CA GLN A 66 15.78 -17.10 7.15
C GLN A 66 16.09 -16.94 5.67
N PRO A 67 15.63 -17.86 4.81
CA PRO A 67 15.79 -17.71 3.37
C PRO A 67 14.91 -16.57 2.83
N ASP A 68 15.44 -15.85 1.85
CA ASP A 68 14.67 -14.83 1.14
C ASP A 68 13.42 -15.39 0.46
N GLY A 69 12.37 -14.57 0.44
CA GLY A 69 11.16 -14.84 -0.33
C GLY A 69 11.38 -14.73 -1.84
N LYS A 70 10.33 -15.02 -2.61
CA LYS A 70 10.35 -14.79 -4.06
C LYS A 70 10.16 -13.30 -4.36
N TYR A 71 11.09 -12.73 -5.12
CA TYR A 71 10.99 -11.36 -5.59
C TYR A 71 10.31 -11.31 -6.96
N ILE A 72 9.20 -10.57 -7.06
CA ILE A 72 8.44 -10.38 -8.30
C ILE A 72 8.45 -8.89 -8.64
N ASN A 73 9.09 -8.53 -9.75
CA ASN A 73 9.12 -7.15 -10.24
C ASN A 73 8.02 -6.93 -11.28
N VAL A 74 7.13 -5.99 -11.02
CA VAL A 74 6.07 -5.59 -11.96
C VAL A 74 6.53 -4.36 -12.75
N THR A 75 6.69 -4.54 -14.07
CA THR A 75 7.06 -3.49 -15.01
C THR A 75 5.97 -3.26 -16.05
N ALA A 76 6.10 -2.19 -16.83
CA ALA A 76 5.22 -1.86 -17.95
C ALA A 76 6.04 -1.43 -19.16
N ILE A 77 5.38 -1.38 -20.32
CA ILE A 77 5.93 -0.78 -21.53
C ILE A 77 6.15 0.73 -21.35
N THR A 78 6.73 1.39 -22.36
CA THR A 78 6.86 2.84 -22.39
C THR A 78 5.48 3.50 -22.18
N PRO A 79 5.34 4.47 -21.26
CA PRO A 79 4.04 5.06 -20.95
C PRO A 79 3.35 5.67 -22.17
N THR A 80 2.07 5.35 -22.34
CA THR A 80 1.19 6.02 -23.31
C THR A 80 0.18 6.92 -22.59
N PRO A 81 -0.47 7.86 -23.30
CA PRO A 81 -1.54 8.69 -22.72
C PRO A 81 -2.74 7.90 -22.17
N LEU A 82 -2.92 6.64 -22.59
CA LEU A 82 -4.03 5.79 -22.14
C LEU A 82 -3.78 5.22 -20.73
N GLY A 83 -2.53 5.20 -20.28
CA GLY A 83 -2.13 4.64 -18.99
C GLY A 83 -2.03 3.11 -19.03
N GLU A 84 -1.03 2.56 -18.32
CA GLU A 84 -0.70 1.13 -18.39
C GLU A 84 -1.21 0.31 -17.19
N GLY A 85 -1.85 0.95 -16.21
CA GLY A 85 -2.41 0.25 -15.05
C GLY A 85 -1.39 -0.49 -14.18
N LYS A 86 -0.10 -0.08 -14.18
CA LYS A 86 0.98 -0.80 -13.49
C LYS A 86 0.70 -1.02 -12.00
N THR A 87 0.34 0.03 -11.25
CA THR A 87 0.09 -0.12 -9.81
C THR A 87 -1.18 -0.93 -9.53
N THR A 88 -2.23 -0.72 -10.33
CA THR A 88 -3.48 -1.51 -10.26
C THR A 88 -3.19 -3.00 -10.44
N THR A 89 -2.35 -3.34 -11.42
CA THR A 89 -1.91 -4.71 -11.68
C THR A 89 -1.09 -5.26 -10.51
N SER A 90 -0.17 -4.47 -9.92
CA SER A 90 0.58 -4.88 -8.74
C SER A 90 -0.32 -5.20 -7.56
N MET A 91 -1.33 -4.37 -7.29
CA MET A 91 -2.29 -4.61 -6.20
C MET A 91 -3.15 -5.84 -6.45
N GLY A 92 -3.66 -5.99 -7.68
CA GLY A 92 -4.43 -7.17 -8.08
C GLY A 92 -3.62 -8.47 -7.98
N LEU A 93 -2.33 -8.42 -8.32
CA LEU A 93 -1.42 -9.57 -8.16
C LEU A 93 -1.26 -9.97 -6.69
N VAL A 94 -1.04 -9.00 -5.80
CA VAL A 94 -0.93 -9.25 -4.35
C VAL A 94 -2.24 -9.81 -3.79
N GLN A 95 -3.38 -9.23 -4.14
CA GLN A 95 -4.71 -9.71 -3.76
C GLN A 95 -4.94 -11.15 -4.25
N GLY A 96 -4.65 -11.44 -5.52
CA GLY A 96 -4.81 -12.76 -6.12
C GLY A 96 -3.94 -13.82 -5.45
N LEU A 97 -2.65 -13.53 -5.21
CA LEU A 97 -1.76 -14.43 -4.49
C LEU A 97 -2.22 -14.69 -3.05
N GLY A 98 -2.76 -13.66 -2.37
CA GLY A 98 -3.36 -13.79 -1.05
C GLY A 98 -4.59 -14.69 -1.04
N LEU A 99 -5.49 -14.56 -2.04
CA LEU A 99 -6.65 -15.43 -2.22
C LEU A 99 -6.25 -16.90 -2.50
N MET A 100 -5.09 -17.12 -3.11
CA MET A 100 -4.50 -18.45 -3.31
C MET A 100 -3.77 -18.99 -2.07
N GLY A 101 -3.86 -18.30 -0.93
CA GLY A 101 -3.25 -18.71 0.34
C GLY A 101 -1.72 -18.54 0.38
N LYS A 102 -1.14 -17.69 -0.47
CA LYS A 102 0.29 -17.36 -0.41
C LYS A 102 0.54 -16.23 0.59
N LYS A 103 1.66 -16.32 1.34
CA LYS A 103 2.19 -15.19 2.11
C LYS A 103 2.82 -14.20 1.13
N VAL A 104 2.19 -13.04 0.95
CA VAL A 104 2.56 -12.06 -0.07
C VAL A 104 2.43 -10.64 0.48
N VAL A 105 3.37 -9.77 0.10
CA VAL A 105 3.38 -8.34 0.46
C VAL A 105 3.66 -7.54 -0.80
N GLY A 106 2.96 -6.42 -0.97
CA GLY A 106 3.24 -5.44 -2.01
C GLY A 106 4.14 -4.32 -1.51
N ALA A 107 5.12 -3.91 -2.32
CA ALA A 107 5.93 -2.73 -2.07
C ALA A 107 5.72 -1.71 -3.19
N ILE A 108 5.27 -0.51 -2.85
CA ILE A 108 5.04 0.59 -3.78
C ILE A 108 5.66 1.89 -3.25
N ARG A 109 5.86 2.86 -4.15
CA ARG A 109 6.42 4.16 -3.79
C ARG A 109 5.33 5.06 -3.22
N GLN A 110 5.65 5.80 -2.16
CA GLN A 110 4.85 6.92 -1.71
C GLN A 110 4.74 7.98 -2.84
N PRO A 111 3.53 8.47 -3.18
CA PRO A 111 3.38 9.56 -4.12
C PRO A 111 3.82 10.89 -3.49
N SER A 112 4.32 11.81 -4.31
CA SER A 112 4.49 13.20 -3.88
C SER A 112 3.13 13.89 -3.76
N GLY A 113 3.02 14.85 -2.83
CA GLY A 113 1.77 15.59 -2.62
C GLY A 113 1.41 16.54 -3.77
N GLY A 114 2.41 17.04 -4.53
CA GLY A 114 2.19 18.02 -5.60
C GLY A 114 1.18 17.59 -6.67
N PRO A 115 1.34 16.40 -7.29
CA PRO A 115 0.39 15.87 -8.27
C PRO A 115 -1.04 15.67 -7.74
N THR A 116 -1.20 15.37 -6.45
CA THR A 116 -2.50 15.14 -5.80
C THR A 116 -3.42 16.37 -5.89
N PHE A 117 -2.84 17.59 -5.90
CA PHE A 117 -3.59 18.85 -5.98
C PHE A 117 -3.76 19.37 -7.42
N ASN A 118 -3.33 18.61 -8.43
CA ASN A 118 -3.37 19.03 -9.83
C ASN A 118 -4.24 18.06 -10.67
N VAL A 119 -3.66 17.33 -11.63
CA VAL A 119 -4.41 16.51 -12.61
C VAL A 119 -4.43 15.02 -12.24
N LYS A 120 -3.51 14.56 -11.40
CA LYS A 120 -3.30 13.12 -11.15
C LYS A 120 -3.97 12.71 -9.85
N GLY A 121 -4.92 11.77 -9.94
CA GLY A 121 -5.46 11.07 -8.77
C GLY A 121 -4.38 10.28 -8.02
N SER A 122 -4.81 9.46 -7.07
CA SER A 122 -3.88 8.72 -6.21
C SER A 122 -3.02 7.72 -7.01
N ALA A 123 -1.75 7.57 -6.63
CA ALA A 123 -0.86 6.55 -7.18
C ALA A 123 -1.05 5.17 -6.52
N ALA A 124 -2.14 4.97 -5.78
CA ALA A 124 -2.41 3.78 -4.95
C ALA A 124 -2.92 2.56 -5.73
N GLY A 125 -3.22 2.70 -7.03
CA GLY A 125 -3.93 1.69 -7.82
C GLY A 125 -5.23 2.28 -8.38
N GLY A 126 -6.20 1.42 -8.73
CA GLY A 126 -7.51 1.85 -9.22
C GLY A 126 -8.56 0.73 -9.11
N GLY A 127 -9.83 1.11 -9.16
CA GLY A 127 -10.97 0.19 -8.98
C GLY A 127 -10.92 -0.54 -7.64
N ILE A 128 -11.13 -1.85 -7.65
CA ILE A 128 -11.06 -2.69 -6.44
C ILE A 128 -9.64 -3.11 -6.04
N SER A 129 -8.63 -2.71 -6.84
CA SER A 129 -7.22 -3.03 -6.63
C SER A 129 -6.45 -1.77 -6.27
N GLN A 130 -6.62 -1.32 -5.03
CA GLN A 130 -6.05 -0.10 -4.48
C GLN A 130 -5.35 -0.36 -3.14
N THR A 131 -4.37 0.50 -2.82
CA THR A 131 -3.82 0.64 -1.46
C THR A 131 -4.66 1.63 -0.67
N ILE A 132 -5.08 1.24 0.53
CA ILE A 132 -5.80 2.08 1.49
C ILE A 132 -5.00 2.13 2.81
N PRO A 133 -5.07 3.22 3.60
CA PRO A 133 -6.02 4.32 3.51
C PRO A 133 -5.58 5.38 2.49
N LEU A 134 -6.47 5.70 1.55
CA LEU A 134 -6.15 6.45 0.34
C LEU A 134 -5.72 7.88 0.65
N THR A 135 -6.41 8.52 1.60
CA THR A 135 -6.15 9.91 2.01
C THR A 135 -4.79 10.05 2.69
N PRO A 136 -4.47 9.31 3.78
CA PRO A 136 -3.12 9.32 4.34
C PRO A 136 -2.04 8.98 3.31
N PHE A 137 -2.26 7.96 2.47
CA PHE A 137 -1.29 7.59 1.42
C PHE A 137 -0.98 8.73 0.44
N SER A 138 -1.99 9.54 0.11
CA SER A 138 -1.86 10.63 -0.87
C SER A 138 -1.44 11.96 -0.26
N LEU A 139 -1.59 12.15 1.06
CA LEU A 139 -1.37 13.40 1.80
C LEU A 139 -0.30 13.25 2.90
N GLY A 140 0.87 12.76 2.52
CA GLY A 140 2.07 12.78 3.38
C GLY A 140 2.35 11.49 4.16
N LEU A 141 1.38 10.59 4.25
CA LEU A 141 1.48 9.28 4.91
C LEU A 141 2.06 9.40 6.33
N THR A 142 3.33 9.04 6.51
CA THR A 142 4.03 9.11 7.80
C THR A 142 5.03 10.27 7.91
N GLY A 143 4.99 11.23 6.98
CA GLY A 143 5.87 12.41 6.94
C GLY A 143 7.25 12.15 6.33
N ASP A 144 7.43 11.04 5.59
CA ASP A 144 8.76 10.62 5.11
C ASP A 144 9.34 11.61 4.09
N ILE A 145 8.50 12.09 3.17
CA ILE A 145 8.89 13.12 2.19
C ILE A 145 9.24 14.44 2.90
N ASP A 146 8.51 14.81 3.95
CA ASP A 146 8.76 16.05 4.70
C ASP A 146 10.11 15.98 5.44
N ASN A 147 10.43 14.82 6.03
CA ASN A 147 11.72 14.59 6.66
C ASN A 147 12.87 14.66 5.65
N ILE A 148 12.70 14.09 4.45
CA ILE A 148 13.67 14.21 3.36
C ILE A 148 13.86 15.67 2.94
N MET A 149 12.76 16.42 2.81
CA MET A 149 12.78 17.83 2.44
C MET A 149 13.52 18.68 3.48
N ASN A 150 13.24 18.47 4.76
CA ASN A 150 13.92 19.17 5.85
C ASN A 150 15.42 18.88 5.87
N ALA A 151 15.81 17.61 5.68
CA ALA A 151 17.22 17.24 5.61
C ALA A 151 17.92 17.84 4.39
N HIS A 152 17.25 17.87 3.23
CA HIS A 152 17.78 18.49 2.01
C HIS A 152 18.00 20.00 2.16
N ASN A 153 17.02 20.71 2.74
CA ASN A 153 17.09 22.15 2.94
C ASN A 153 18.08 22.59 4.03
N LEU A 154 18.51 21.66 4.89
CA LEU A 154 19.50 21.93 5.94
C LEU A 154 20.95 21.89 5.42
N MET A 155 21.19 21.27 4.25
CA MET A 155 22.50 21.18 3.59
C MET A 155 22.81 22.44 2.77
#